data_AF-A0A2Z6AZZ7-F1
#
_entry.id   AF-A0A2Z6AZZ7-F1
#
_cell.length_a   1.000
_cell.length_b   1.000
_cell.length_c   1.000
_cell.angle_alpha   90.00
_cell.angle_beta   90.00
_cell.angle_gamma   90.00
#
_symmetry.space_group_name_H-M   'P 1'
#
loop_
_entity.id
_entity.type
_entity.pdbx_description
1 polymer ?
#
loop_
_entity_poly.entity_id
_entity_poly.type
_entity_poly.pdbx_seq_one_letter_code
_entity_poly.pdbx_strand_id
1 'polypeptide(L)'
;MLEQTVYLAALFKGLDDTPQILHFSAAIVPALLLGISVIKANKFLAAVGFTTLHALFFVGLLKLTEGGYAFWLYSLCQPLHQTDWTGLVAPSLADQFMIYGLPALVHGLTVPLLSLLIGVGVRAARKN
;
A
#
# COMPACT_ATOMS: atom_id res chain seq x y z
N MET A 1 5.57 3.30 -21.04
CA MET A 1 6.80 3.95 -20.53
C MET A 1 6.53 5.38 -20.08
N LEU A 2 5.98 6.26 -20.92
CA LEU A 2 5.67 7.64 -20.53
C LEU A 2 4.76 7.72 -19.29
N GLU A 3 3.65 6.97 -19.26
CA GLU A 3 2.71 6.94 -18.14
C GLU A 3 3.35 6.52 -16.81
N GLN A 4 4.17 5.46 -16.84
CA GLN A 4 4.95 5.01 -15.68
C GLN A 4 5.92 6.10 -15.21
N THR A 5 6.63 6.75 -16.12
CA THR A 5 7.54 7.85 -15.78
C THR A 5 6.79 9.01 -15.12
N VAL A 6 5.66 9.43 -15.69
CA VAL A 6 4.83 10.52 -15.14
C VAL A 6 4.28 10.13 -13.77
N TYR A 7 3.79 8.89 -13.62
CA TYR A 7 3.29 8.37 -12.34
C TYR A 7 4.37 8.41 -11.25
N LEU A 8 5.55 7.88 -11.55
CA LEU A 8 6.65 7.82 -10.58
C LEU A 8 7.23 9.21 -10.28
N ALA A 9 7.27 10.09 -11.28
CA ALA A 9 7.66 11.48 -11.09
C ALA A 9 6.66 12.21 -10.17
N ALA A 10 5.37 12.07 -10.39
CA ALA A 10 4.35 12.68 -9.53
C ALA A 10 4.35 12.07 -8.11
N LEU A 11 4.56 10.75 -7.99
CA LEU A 11 4.59 10.06 -6.69
C LEU A 11 5.83 10.39 -5.84
N PHE A 12 7.02 10.51 -6.44
CA PHE A 12 8.29 10.64 -5.69
C PHE A 12 9.00 11.98 -5.85
N LYS A 13 8.62 12.79 -6.84
CA LYS A 13 9.29 14.03 -7.25
C LYS A 13 8.29 15.17 -7.53
N GLY A 14 7.03 15.01 -7.13
CA GLY A 14 5.96 15.98 -7.34
C GLY A 14 6.26 17.35 -6.71
N LEU A 15 5.42 18.33 -7.03
CA LEU A 15 5.51 19.69 -6.46
C LEU A 15 5.22 19.72 -4.95
N ASP A 16 4.48 18.74 -4.46
CA ASP A 16 4.26 18.49 -3.04
C ASP A 16 4.45 17.00 -2.70
N ASP A 17 4.52 16.72 -1.41
CA ASP A 17 4.67 15.35 -0.90
C ASP A 17 3.32 14.64 -0.72
N THR A 18 2.20 15.24 -1.14
CA THR A 18 0.85 14.72 -0.87
C THR A 18 0.63 13.32 -1.49
N PRO A 19 0.96 13.06 -2.78
CA PRO A 19 0.91 11.72 -3.36
C PRO A 19 1.69 10.69 -2.56
N GLN A 20 2.89 11.06 -2.11
CA GLN A 20 3.78 10.19 -1.34
C GLN A 20 3.16 9.86 0.03
N ILE A 21 2.68 10.88 0.75
CA ILE A 21 2.06 10.72 2.07
C ILE A 21 0.83 9.82 1.96
N LEU A 22 -0.04 10.05 0.97
CA LEU A 22 -1.22 9.22 0.73
C LEU A 22 -0.84 7.77 0.43
N HIS A 23 0.15 7.56 -0.44
CA HIS A 23 0.63 6.23 -0.83
C HIS A 23 1.17 5.44 0.37
N PHE A 24 2.10 6.03 1.13
CA PHE A 24 2.68 5.36 2.30
C PHE A 24 1.68 5.17 3.43
N SER A 25 0.83 6.17 3.71
CA SER A 25 -0.20 6.06 4.74
C SER A 25 -1.20 4.95 4.39
N ALA A 26 -1.65 4.88 3.14
CA ALA A 26 -2.56 3.86 2.66
C ALA A 26 -1.97 2.45 2.70
N ALA A 27 -0.66 2.29 2.49
CA ALA A 27 0.01 1.01 2.66
C ALA A 27 0.17 0.61 4.14
N ILE A 28 0.41 1.57 5.04
CA ILE A 28 0.85 1.30 6.43
C ILE A 28 -0.32 1.25 7.42
N VAL A 29 -1.24 2.21 7.36
CA VAL A 29 -2.33 2.37 8.34
C VAL A 29 -3.22 1.11 8.43
N PRO A 30 -3.63 0.47 7.32
CA PRO A 30 -4.46 -0.73 7.41
C PRO A 30 -3.73 -1.90 8.09
N ALA A 31 -2.43 -2.07 7.84
CA ALA A 31 -1.61 -3.09 8.50
C ALA A 31 -1.56 -2.88 10.03
N LEU A 32 -1.43 -1.62 10.47
CA LEU A 32 -1.45 -1.27 11.89
C LEU A 32 -2.81 -1.54 12.54
N LEU A 33 -3.90 -1.10 11.90
CA LEU A 33 -5.25 -1.30 12.40
C LEU A 33 -5.61 -2.79 12.49
N LEU A 34 -5.22 -3.58 11.49
CA LEU A 34 -5.39 -5.04 11.50
C LEU A 34 -4.54 -5.69 12.60
N GLY A 35 -3.28 -5.28 12.76
CA GLY A 35 -2.41 -5.75 13.83
C GLY A 35 -3.01 -5.51 15.22
N ILE A 36 -3.50 -4.30 15.49
CA ILE A 36 -4.13 -3.93 16.76
C ILE A 36 -5.39 -4.77 17.01
N SER A 37 -6.20 -4.98 15.96
CA SER A 37 -7.49 -5.67 16.06
C SER A 37 -7.35 -7.17 16.34
N VAL A 38 -6.30 -7.81 15.83
CA VAL A 38 -6.18 -9.29 15.86
C VAL A 38 -5.25 -9.81 16.95
N ILE A 39 -4.23 -9.05 17.35
CA ILE A 39 -3.27 -9.50 18.35
C ILE A 39 -3.87 -9.38 19.76
N LYS A 40 -3.75 -10.42 20.59
CA LYS A 40 -4.37 -10.48 21.93
C LYS A 40 -3.47 -10.01 23.07
N ALA A 41 -2.18 -10.34 23.03
CA ALA A 41 -1.20 -9.97 24.05
C ALA A 41 -0.23 -8.91 23.51
N ASN A 42 0.10 -7.88 24.32
CA ASN A 42 0.98 -6.77 23.92
C ASN A 42 0.56 -6.13 22.58
N LYS A 43 -0.75 -5.93 22.40
CA LYS A 43 -1.40 -5.62 21.12
C LYS A 43 -0.70 -4.51 20.35
N PHE A 44 -0.39 -3.41 21.04
CA PHE A 44 0.22 -2.25 20.43
C PHE A 44 1.65 -2.54 19.97
N LEU A 45 2.51 -3.05 20.85
CA LEU A 45 3.92 -3.34 20.51
C LEU A 45 4.04 -4.36 19.38
N ALA A 46 3.23 -5.42 19.42
CA ALA A 46 3.23 -6.44 18.39
C ALA A 46 2.65 -5.92 17.06
N ALA A 47 1.62 -5.08 17.09
CA ALA A 47 1.08 -4.43 15.90
C ALA A 47 2.08 -3.44 15.28
N VAL A 48 2.81 -2.68 16.10
CA VAL A 48 3.89 -1.80 15.65
C VAL A 48 5.01 -2.61 15.00
N GLY A 49 5.44 -3.72 15.62
CA GLY A 49 6.45 -4.61 15.04
C GLY A 49 6.02 -5.19 13.70
N PHE A 50 4.78 -5.69 13.60
CA PHE A 50 4.21 -6.19 12.35
C PHE A 50 4.16 -5.10 11.27
N THR A 51 3.64 -3.92 11.61
CA THR A 51 3.55 -2.77 10.71
C THR A 51 4.91 -2.32 10.23
N THR A 52 5.92 -2.34 11.11
CA THR A 52 7.30 -1.98 10.77
C THR A 52 7.87 -2.95 9.74
N LEU A 53 7.70 -4.26 9.96
CA LEU A 53 8.14 -5.28 8.99
C LEU A 53 7.42 -5.14 7.65
N HIS A 54 6.10 -4.90 7.67
CA HIS A 54 5.30 -4.65 6.47
C HIS A 54 5.81 -3.42 5.71
N ALA A 55 6.04 -2.30 6.40
CA ALA A 55 6.55 -1.07 5.80
C ALA A 55 7.95 -1.27 5.20
N LEU A 56 8.85 -1.96 5.90
CA LEU A 56 10.20 -2.29 5.39
C LEU A 56 10.12 -3.16 4.14
N PHE A 57 9.24 -4.15 4.12
CA PHE A 57 9.03 -5.01 2.96
C PHE A 57 8.48 -4.22 1.77
N PHE A 58 7.48 -3.37 2.00
CA PHE A 58 6.90 -2.51 0.97
C PHE A 58 7.94 -1.54 0.39
N VAL A 59 8.71 -0.85 1.25
CA VAL A 59 9.81 0.03 0.81
C VAL A 59 10.87 -0.76 0.04
N GLY A 60 11.21 -1.97 0.50
CA GLY A 60 12.13 -2.88 -0.19
C GLY A 60 11.65 -3.21 -1.59
N LEU A 61 10.37 -3.57 -1.77
CA LEU A 61 9.76 -3.82 -3.08
C LEU A 61 9.83 -2.60 -3.99
N LEU A 62 9.50 -1.41 -3.47
CA LEU A 62 9.60 -0.17 -4.24
C LEU A 62 11.04 0.08 -4.69
N LYS A 63 12.04 -0.14 -3.83
CA LYS A 63 13.46 0.04 -4.18
C LYS A 63 13.94 -0.98 -5.20
N LEU A 64 13.64 -2.26 -5.01
CA LEU A 64 14.07 -3.35 -5.90
C LEU A 64 13.47 -3.25 -7.31
N THR A 65 12.30 -2.61 -7.44
CA THR A 65 11.61 -2.44 -8.72
C THR A 65 11.75 -1.04 -9.30
N GLU A 66 12.57 -0.18 -8.70
CA GLU A 66 12.70 1.24 -9.07
C GLU A 66 11.33 1.96 -9.12
N GLY A 67 10.42 1.59 -8.21
CA GLY A 67 9.05 2.09 -8.15
C GLY A 67 8.07 1.37 -9.09
N GLY A 68 8.53 0.46 -9.95
CA GLY A 68 7.69 -0.34 -10.84
C GLY A 68 6.57 -1.08 -10.13
N TYR A 69 6.78 -1.51 -8.88
CA TYR A 69 5.72 -2.11 -8.06
C TYR A 69 4.56 -1.15 -7.76
N ALA A 70 4.83 0.13 -7.47
CA ALA A 70 3.79 1.12 -7.25
C ALA A 70 2.97 1.36 -8.53
N PHE A 71 3.65 1.46 -9.68
CA PHE A 71 2.97 1.61 -10.96
C PHE A 71 2.14 0.38 -11.33
N TRP A 72 2.64 -0.83 -11.03
CA TRP A 72 1.88 -2.06 -11.21
C TRP A 72 0.59 -2.06 -10.38
N LEU A 73 0.65 -1.67 -9.09
CA LEU A 73 -0.55 -1.51 -8.26
C LEU A 73 -1.53 -0.50 -8.89
N TYR A 74 -1.04 0.65 -9.36
CA TYR A 74 -1.85 1.63 -10.07
C TYR A 74 -2.54 1.02 -11.30
N SER A 75 -1.83 0.25 -12.12
CA SER A 75 -2.40 -0.37 -13.32
C SER A 75 -3.54 -1.36 -13.01
N LEU A 76 -3.53 -2.01 -11.84
CA LEU A 76 -4.64 -2.86 -11.39
C LEU A 76 -5.88 -2.04 -11.01
N CYS A 77 -5.69 -0.82 -10.52
CA CYS A 77 -6.76 0.08 -10.12
C CYS A 77 -7.19 1.03 -11.25
N GLN A 78 -6.43 1.15 -12.34
CA GLN A 78 -6.71 2.04 -13.47
C GLN A 78 -8.14 1.90 -14.02
N PRO A 79 -8.76 0.71 -14.12
CA PRO A 79 -10.15 0.61 -14.58
C PRO A 79 -11.16 1.36 -13.71
N LEU A 80 -10.82 1.67 -12.45
CA LEU A 80 -11.67 2.40 -11.50
C LEU A 80 -11.60 3.92 -11.68
N HIS A 81 -10.56 4.43 -12.34
CA HIS A 81 -10.41 5.84 -12.69
C HIS A 81 -9.90 5.96 -14.14
N GLN A 82 -10.76 6.32 -15.09
CA GLN A 82 -10.35 6.45 -16.50
C GLN A 82 -9.56 7.73 -16.72
N THR A 83 -8.29 7.74 -16.30
CA THR A 83 -7.36 8.84 -16.45
C THR A 83 -6.25 8.49 -17.42
N ASP A 84 -5.99 9.39 -18.35
CA ASP A 84 -4.79 9.32 -19.19
C ASP A 84 -3.56 9.85 -18.43
N TRP A 85 -2.41 9.91 -19.11
CA TRP A 85 -1.16 10.36 -18.50
C TRP A 85 -1.21 11.81 -17.98
N THR A 86 -2.11 12.67 -18.49
CA THR A 86 -2.28 14.04 -17.98
C THR A 86 -3.04 14.04 -16.65
N GLY A 87 -3.99 13.12 -16.50
CA GLY A 87 -4.76 12.92 -15.27
C GLY A 87 -3.92 12.45 -14.07
N LEU A 88 -2.72 11.92 -14.31
CA LEU A 88 -1.80 11.51 -13.24
C LEU A 88 -1.34 12.68 -12.37
N VAL A 89 -1.27 13.90 -12.89
CA VAL A 89 -0.87 15.07 -12.08
C VAL A 89 -1.91 15.40 -11.00
N ALA A 90 -3.16 14.91 -11.16
CA ALA A 90 -4.23 14.88 -10.16
C ALA A 90 -4.40 16.21 -9.37
N PRO A 91 -5.31 17.11 -9.81
CA PRO A 91 -5.40 18.46 -9.25
C PRO A 91 -6.06 18.51 -7.87
N SER A 92 -6.80 17.46 -7.47
CA SER A 92 -7.52 17.42 -6.21
C SER A 92 -7.03 16.31 -5.28
N LEU A 93 -7.21 16.49 -3.96
CA LEU A 93 -6.87 15.47 -2.97
C LEU A 93 -7.61 14.14 -3.21
N ALA A 94 -8.86 14.20 -3.69
CA ALA A 94 -9.65 13.01 -4.00
C ALA A 94 -9.05 12.23 -5.18
N ASP A 95 -8.66 12.94 -6.25
CA ASP A 95 -8.00 12.33 -7.41
C ASP A 95 -6.63 11.75 -7.02
N GLN A 96 -5.88 12.48 -6.21
CA GLN A 96 -4.60 11.99 -5.69
C GLN A 96 -4.79 10.73 -4.83
N PHE A 97 -5.82 10.67 -4.00
CA PHE A 97 -6.12 9.44 -3.26
C PHE A 97 -6.48 8.31 -4.20
N MET A 98 -7.32 8.53 -5.20
CA MET A 98 -7.69 7.49 -6.17
C MET A 98 -6.50 6.96 -6.97
N ILE A 99 -5.56 7.82 -7.34
CA ILE A 99 -4.40 7.46 -8.18
C ILE A 99 -3.23 6.92 -7.36
N TYR A 100 -2.97 7.45 -6.15
CA TYR A 100 -1.78 7.13 -5.35
C TYR A 100 -2.10 6.37 -4.08
N GLY A 101 -3.21 6.70 -3.41
CA GLY A 101 -3.64 6.08 -2.16
C GLY A 101 -4.32 4.73 -2.35
N LEU A 102 -5.35 4.66 -3.20
CA LEU A 102 -6.15 3.46 -3.42
C LEU A 102 -5.30 2.26 -3.90
N PRO A 103 -4.35 2.41 -4.84
CA PRO A 103 -3.48 1.29 -5.21
C PRO A 103 -2.62 0.77 -4.04
N ALA A 104 -2.08 1.67 -3.22
CA ALA A 104 -1.31 1.29 -2.04
C ALA A 104 -2.21 0.70 -0.93
N LEU A 105 -3.46 1.15 -0.82
CA LEU A 105 -4.45 0.59 0.09
C LEU A 105 -4.76 -0.87 -0.25
N VAL A 106 -4.85 -1.21 -1.53
CA VAL A 106 -5.01 -2.60 -1.98
C VAL A 106 -3.87 -3.47 -1.47
N HIS A 107 -2.61 -3.02 -1.57
CA HIS A 107 -1.47 -3.72 -0.97
C HIS A 107 -1.60 -3.81 0.56
N GLY A 108 -1.85 -2.67 1.21
CA GLY A 108 -1.93 -2.55 2.67
C GLY A 108 -3.06 -3.37 3.30
N LEU A 109 -4.10 -3.74 2.55
CA LEU A 109 -5.15 -4.64 3.00
C LEU A 109 -4.86 -6.10 2.65
N THR A 110 -4.45 -6.38 1.42
CA THR A 110 -4.30 -7.77 0.92
C THR A 110 -3.21 -8.53 1.66
N VAL A 111 -2.03 -7.93 1.85
CA VAL A 111 -0.88 -8.62 2.46
C VAL A 111 -1.14 -8.97 3.94
N PRO A 112 -1.66 -8.05 4.77
CA PRO A 112 -2.01 -8.40 6.15
C PRO A 112 -3.17 -9.39 6.26
N LEU A 113 -4.21 -9.27 5.43
CA LEU A 113 -5.33 -10.22 5.45
C LEU A 113 -4.88 -11.65 5.08
N LEU A 114 -4.03 -11.81 4.05
CA LEU A 114 -3.47 -13.10 3.70
C LEU A 114 -2.62 -13.69 4.83
N SER A 115 -1.80 -12.86 5.47
CA SER A 115 -0.99 -13.27 6.63
C SER A 115 -1.85 -13.77 7.80
N LEU A 116 -3.00 -13.13 8.03
CA LEU A 116 -3.97 -13.56 9.03
C LEU A 116 -4.64 -14.89 8.66
N LEU A 117 -5.06 -15.06 7.41
CA LEU A 117 -5.67 -16.31 6.93
C LEU A 117 -4.72 -17.49 7.05
N ILE A 118 -3.45 -17.31 6.67
CA ILE A 118 -2.40 -18.32 6.85
C ILE A 118 -2.23 -18.63 8.34
N GLY A 119 -2.15 -17.60 9.19
CA GLY A 119 -2.05 -17.78 10.64
C GLY A 119 -3.22 -18.57 11.25
N VAL A 120 -4.44 -18.34 10.77
CA VAL A 120 -5.64 -19.10 11.17
C VAL A 120 -5.55 -20.56 10.69
N GLY A 121 -5.19 -20.79 9.42
CA GLY A 121 -5.04 -22.13 8.85
C GLY A 121 -4.00 -22.97 9.59
N VAL A 122 -2.83 -22.39 9.91
CA VAL A 122 -1.77 -23.06 10.69
C VAL A 122 -2.26 -23.42 12.09
N ARG A 123 -3.04 -22.55 12.74
CA ARG A 123 -3.61 -22.87 14.08
C ARG A 123 -4.67 -23.97 14.01
N ALA A 124 -5.46 -24.01 12.95
CA ALA A 124 -6.45 -25.07 12.75
C ALA A 124 -5.76 -26.42 12.53
N ALA A 125 -4.72 -26.46 11.70
CA ALA A 125 -3.96 -27.69 11.42
C ALA A 125 -3.25 -28.28 12.65
N ARG A 126 -2.86 -27.45 13.63
CA ARG A 126 -2.23 -27.93 14.89
C ARG A 126 -3.21 -28.51 15.91
N LYS A 127 -4.53 -28.34 15.70
CA LYS A 127 -5.57 -28.81 16.61
C LYS A 127 -6.20 -30.15 16.17
N ASN A 128 -5.90 -30.60 14.95
CA ASN A 128 -6.29 -31.90 14.40
C ASN A 128 -5.12 -32.87 14.48
#